data_AF-A0A3D0RCA6-F1
#
_entry.id   AF-A0A3D0RCA6-F1
#
_cell.length_a   1.000
_cell.length_b   1.000
_cell.length_c   1.000
_cell.angle_alpha   90.00
_cell.angle_beta   90.00
_cell.angle_gamma   90.00
#
_symmetry.space_group_name_H-M   'P 1'
#
loop_
_entity.id
_entity.type
_entity.pdbx_description
1 polymer ?
#
loop_
_entity_poly.entity_id
_entity_poly.type
_entity_poly.pdbx_seq_one_letter_code
_entity_poly.pdbx_strand_id
1 'polypeptide(L)'
;LIWTALDIRHGRAGLPRGLGFGALTVVAVTILAGALVAGMDAGLLYNEYPLMGSGLVPVEYGDDGVMDAFENPASAQFHHRWIAVLAMLTVLAFGLRAMRHHTSRLPGMLAMMMVLVQFGLGITVLLQGVPVSLGGLHQAGAVVLLGLTLWTVHRFPA
;
A
#
# COMPACT_ATOMS: atom_id res chain seq x y z
N LEU A 1 3.84 -4.38 -17.86
CA LEU A 1 2.78 -4.31 -18.90
C LEU A 1 2.05 -2.96 -18.90
N ILE A 2 1.50 -2.48 -17.77
CA ILE A 2 0.76 -1.20 -17.69
C ILE A 2 1.59 -0.02 -18.23
N TRP A 3 2.85 0.14 -17.79
CA TRP A 3 3.73 1.21 -18.26
C TRP A 3 3.91 1.20 -19.78
N THR A 4 4.20 0.04 -20.35
CA THR A 4 4.34 -0.15 -21.80
C THR A 4 3.06 0.20 -22.55
N ALA A 5 1.89 -0.19 -22.02
CA ALA A 5 0.60 0.15 -22.63
C ALA A 5 0.36 1.67 -22.60
N LEU A 6 0.75 2.34 -21.51
CA LEU A 6 0.67 3.80 -21.41
C LEU A 6 1.64 4.51 -22.35
N ASP A 7 2.86 3.98 -22.53
CA ASP A 7 3.82 4.50 -23.51
C ASP A 7 3.24 4.45 -24.94
N ILE A 8 2.58 3.35 -25.31
CA ILE A 8 1.93 3.20 -26.62
C ILE A 8 0.79 4.21 -26.79
N ARG A 9 0.01 4.46 -25.74
CA ARG A 9 -1.19 5.32 -25.80
C ARG A 9 -0.88 6.82 -25.68
N HIS A 10 0.13 7.18 -24.91
CA HIS A 10 0.37 8.56 -24.47
C HIS A 10 1.78 9.08 -24.78
N GLY A 11 2.60 8.28 -25.45
CA GLY A 11 4.01 8.56 -25.66
C GLY A 11 4.86 8.16 -24.44
N ARG A 12 6.17 8.10 -24.66
CA ARG A 12 7.14 7.72 -23.63
C ARG A 12 7.18 8.73 -22.50
N ALA A 13 7.02 8.26 -21.27
CA ALA A 13 7.24 9.05 -20.08
C ALA A 13 8.71 8.98 -19.61
N GLY A 14 9.14 10.00 -18.88
CA GLY A 14 10.41 9.97 -18.15
C GLY A 14 10.38 8.97 -16.99
N LEU A 15 11.55 8.66 -16.44
CA LEU A 15 11.63 7.82 -15.25
C LEU A 15 11.00 8.51 -14.03
N PRO A 16 10.33 7.76 -13.14
CA PRO A 16 9.82 8.31 -11.88
C PRO A 16 10.94 8.95 -11.07
N ARG A 17 10.67 10.12 -10.50
CA ARG A 17 11.58 10.82 -9.58
C ARG A 17 10.83 11.36 -8.37
N GLY A 18 11.58 11.67 -7.31
CA GLY A 18 11.06 12.30 -6.10
C GLY A 18 9.85 11.56 -5.52
N LEU A 19 8.78 12.30 -5.24
CA LEU A 19 7.60 11.76 -4.58
C LEU A 19 6.84 10.71 -5.42
N GLY A 20 6.90 10.79 -6.76
CA GLY A 20 6.28 9.78 -7.63
C GLY A 20 7.00 8.43 -7.55
N PHE A 21 8.33 8.44 -7.52
CA PHE A 21 9.12 7.23 -7.25
C PHE A 21 8.83 6.70 -5.84
N GLY A 22 8.85 7.58 -4.83
CA GLY A 22 8.55 7.21 -3.45
C GLY A 22 7.18 6.55 -3.29
N ALA A 23 6.13 7.10 -3.93
CA ALA A 23 4.78 6.54 -3.92
C ALA A 23 4.74 5.12 -4.53
N LEU A 24 5.41 4.91 -5.67
CA LEU A 24 5.48 3.59 -6.29
C LEU A 24 6.22 2.57 -5.40
N THR A 25 7.37 2.97 -4.86
CA THR A 25 8.18 2.11 -4.01
C THR A 25 7.43 1.72 -2.75
N VAL A 26 6.83 2.68 -2.03
CA VAL A 26 6.14 2.36 -0.78
C VAL A 26 4.88 1.51 -1.02
N VAL A 27 4.12 1.74 -2.10
CA VAL A 27 2.99 0.88 -2.46
C VAL A 27 3.47 -0.55 -2.75
N ALA A 28 4.55 -0.71 -3.52
CA ALA A 28 5.13 -2.02 -3.79
C ALA A 28 5.60 -2.73 -2.51
N VAL A 29 6.29 -2.01 -1.61
CA VAL A 29 6.71 -2.53 -0.30
C VAL A 29 5.50 -2.90 0.56
N THR A 30 4.42 -2.10 0.54
CA THR A 30 3.18 -2.41 1.26
C THR A 30 2.56 -3.71 0.78
N ILE A 31 2.55 -3.95 -0.53
CA ILE A 31 2.04 -5.19 -1.13
C ILE A 31 2.88 -6.39 -0.70
N LEU A 32 4.22 -6.27 -0.72
CA LEU A 32 5.13 -7.33 -0.29
C LEU A 32 4.96 -7.64 1.22
N ALA A 33 4.89 -6.61 2.06
CA ALA A 33 4.62 -6.77 3.49
C ALA A 33 3.26 -7.42 3.74
N GLY A 34 2.22 -7.03 2.99
CA GLY A 34 0.90 -7.64 3.09
C GLY A 34 0.89 -9.11 2.66
N ALA A 35 1.71 -9.49 1.67
CA ALA A 35 1.88 -10.88 1.26
C ALA A 35 2.59 -11.71 2.35
N LEU A 36 3.57 -11.14 3.05
CA LEU A 36 4.21 -11.79 4.21
C LEU A 36 3.20 -12.00 5.35
N VAL A 37 2.41 -10.97 5.68
CA VAL A 37 1.36 -11.06 6.71
C VAL A 37 0.35 -12.16 6.37
N ALA A 38 -0.09 -12.25 5.11
CA ALA A 38 -0.99 -13.30 4.66
C ALA A 38 -0.33 -14.69 4.66
N GLY A 39 0.96 -14.79 4.31
CA GLY A 39 1.68 -16.06 4.26
C GLY A 39 1.97 -16.68 5.63
N MET A 40 2.04 -15.85 6.68
CA MET A 40 2.23 -16.29 8.07
C MET A 40 0.93 -16.39 8.88
N ASP A 41 -0.22 -16.17 8.24
CA ASP A 41 -1.51 -16.00 8.93
C ASP A 41 -1.47 -14.92 10.04
N ALA A 42 -0.54 -13.98 9.94
CA ALA A 42 -0.27 -12.96 10.95
C ALA A 42 -1.45 -12.01 11.16
N GLY A 43 -2.33 -11.89 10.16
CA GLY A 43 -3.56 -11.11 10.27
C GLY A 43 -4.55 -11.64 11.31
N LEU A 44 -4.39 -12.88 11.79
CA LEU A 44 -5.23 -13.49 12.82
C LEU A 44 -4.72 -13.24 14.25
N LEU A 45 -3.54 -12.64 14.43
CA LEU A 45 -2.90 -12.50 15.74
C LEU A 45 -3.50 -11.35 16.56
N TYR A 46 -3.46 -10.14 15.99
CA TYR A 46 -4.08 -8.96 16.59
C TYR A 46 -5.18 -8.43 15.69
N ASN A 47 -6.44 -8.50 16.12
CA ASN A 47 -7.61 -8.06 15.34
C ASN A 47 -8.20 -6.73 15.83
N GLU A 48 -7.44 -5.98 16.62
CA GLU A 48 -7.75 -4.61 17.03
C GLU A 48 -6.97 -3.60 16.19
N TYR A 49 -7.47 -2.36 16.14
CA TYR A 49 -6.79 -1.22 15.53
C TYR A 49 -7.13 0.07 16.29
N PRO A 50 -6.18 0.99 16.56
CA PRO A 50 -4.77 0.98 16.14
C PRO A 50 -3.84 0.15 17.03
N LEU A 51 -4.35 -0.31 18.19
CA LEU A 51 -3.58 -1.08 19.15
C LEU A 51 -3.31 -2.51 18.66
N MET A 52 -2.31 -3.14 19.25
CA MET A 52 -1.96 -4.55 19.18
C MET A 52 -1.86 -5.04 20.64
N GLY A 53 -2.96 -5.60 21.15
CA GLY A 53 -3.09 -5.94 22.56
C GLY A 53 -3.21 -4.69 23.45
N SER A 54 -2.39 -4.59 24.50
CA SER A 54 -2.43 -3.45 25.44
C SER A 54 -1.67 -2.21 24.96
N GLY A 55 -1.00 -2.24 23.81
CA GLY A 55 -0.13 -1.17 23.32
C GLY A 55 -0.17 -0.99 21.80
N LEU A 56 0.65 -0.09 21.27
CA LEU A 56 0.81 0.09 19.81
C LEU A 56 1.81 -0.91 19.21
N VAL A 57 2.78 -1.34 20.00
CA VAL A 57 3.80 -2.32 19.63
C VAL A 57 3.42 -3.64 20.31
N PRO A 58 3.39 -4.77 19.57
CA PRO A 58 3.09 -6.07 20.18
C PRO A 58 4.21 -6.49 21.14
N VAL A 59 3.87 -7.31 22.14
CA VAL A 59 4.84 -7.72 23.17
C VAL A 59 5.93 -8.64 22.61
N GLU A 60 5.63 -9.34 21.52
CA GLU A 60 6.53 -10.24 20.81
C GLU A 60 7.54 -9.51 19.91
N TYR A 61 7.46 -8.18 19.81
CA TYR A 61 8.27 -7.42 18.87
C TYR A 61 9.77 -7.53 19.18
N GLY A 62 10.54 -8.08 18.25
CA GLY A 62 11.99 -8.26 18.35
C GLY A 62 12.43 -9.64 18.84
N ASP A 63 11.51 -10.55 19.17
CA ASP A 63 11.82 -11.89 19.68
C ASP A 63 12.70 -12.72 18.72
N ASP A 64 12.56 -12.49 17.40
CA ASP A 64 13.35 -13.19 16.37
C ASP A 64 14.57 -12.38 15.86
N GLY A 65 14.95 -11.33 16.60
CA GLY A 65 16.14 -10.53 16.32
C GLY A 65 16.17 -9.91 14.93
N VAL A 66 17.15 -10.31 14.10
CA VAL A 66 17.31 -9.75 12.74
C VAL A 66 16.28 -10.28 11.74
N MET A 67 15.70 -11.45 12.01
CA MET A 67 14.70 -12.09 11.14
C MET A 67 13.27 -11.70 11.51
N ASP A 68 13.10 -10.89 12.55
CA ASP A 68 11.82 -10.53 13.15
C ASP A 68 10.81 -9.93 12.18
N ALA A 69 11.25 -9.11 11.22
CA ALA A 69 10.36 -8.58 10.19
C ALA A 69 9.78 -9.64 9.22
N PHE A 70 10.38 -10.83 9.16
CA PHE A 70 10.10 -11.88 8.18
C PHE A 70 9.57 -13.18 8.78
N GLU A 71 9.95 -13.47 10.03
CA GLU A 71 9.61 -14.74 10.70
C GLU A 71 8.64 -14.54 11.87
N ASN A 72 8.61 -13.36 12.50
CA ASN A 72 7.69 -13.05 13.59
C ASN A 72 6.36 -12.49 13.04
N PRO A 73 5.23 -13.22 13.20
CA PRO A 73 3.93 -12.77 12.70
C PRO A 73 3.49 -11.43 13.30
N ALA A 74 3.75 -11.19 14.59
CA ALA A 74 3.36 -9.96 15.27
C ALA A 74 4.10 -8.74 14.68
N SER A 75 5.40 -8.88 14.48
CA SER A 75 6.24 -7.82 13.92
C SER A 75 5.94 -7.54 12.46
N ALA A 76 5.75 -8.57 11.64
CA ALA A 76 5.34 -8.40 10.25
C ALA A 76 4.00 -7.68 10.14
N GLN A 77 3.03 -8.04 11.00
CA GLN A 77 1.74 -7.36 11.07
C GLN A 77 1.89 -5.90 11.50
N PHE A 78 2.72 -5.62 12.52
CA PHE A 78 3.03 -4.26 12.98
C PHE A 78 3.67 -3.41 11.87
N HIS A 79 4.71 -3.93 11.20
CA HIS A 79 5.38 -3.22 10.11
C HIS A 79 4.43 -2.94 8.96
N HIS A 80 3.61 -3.91 8.56
CA HIS A 80 2.63 -3.72 7.49
C HIS A 80 1.63 -2.60 7.81
N ARG A 81 1.12 -2.51 9.05
CA ARG A 81 0.20 -1.44 9.48
C ARG A 81 0.83 -0.05 9.29
N TRP A 82 2.07 0.14 9.72
CA TRP A 82 2.76 1.44 9.62
C TRP A 82 3.23 1.76 8.20
N ILE A 83 3.69 0.77 7.45
CA ILE A 83 4.00 0.93 6.03
C ILE A 83 2.73 1.33 5.25
N ALA A 84 1.56 0.75 5.58
CA ALA A 84 0.29 1.12 4.95
C ALA A 84 -0.11 2.59 5.25
N VAL A 85 0.11 3.07 6.48
CA VAL A 85 -0.07 4.50 6.82
C VAL A 85 0.86 5.37 5.98
N LEU A 86 2.16 5.01 5.90
CA LEU A 86 3.13 5.74 5.09
C LEU A 86 2.75 5.76 3.61
N ALA A 87 2.28 4.63 3.07
CA ALA A 87 1.81 4.52 1.70
C ALA A 87 0.59 5.41 1.45
N MET A 88 -0.39 5.40 2.35
CA MET A 88 -1.56 6.28 2.28
C MET A 88 -1.13 7.75 2.22
N LEU A 89 -0.32 8.20 3.18
CA LEU A 89 0.13 9.59 3.23
C LEU A 89 0.94 9.99 1.98
N THR A 90 1.82 9.11 1.51
CA THR A 90 2.66 9.36 0.33
C THR A 90 1.84 9.44 -0.95
N VAL A 91 0.88 8.52 -1.15
CA VAL A 91 -0.02 8.53 -2.31
C VAL A 91 -0.94 9.75 -2.28
N LEU A 92 -1.46 10.13 -1.11
CA LEU A 92 -2.25 11.36 -0.96
C LEU A 92 -1.43 12.60 -1.31
N ALA A 93 -0.22 12.73 -0.76
CA ALA A 93 0.67 13.86 -1.04
C ALA A 93 1.04 13.92 -2.54
N PHE A 94 1.34 12.78 -3.16
CA PHE A 94 1.65 12.72 -4.58
C PHE A 94 0.44 13.05 -5.45
N GLY A 95 -0.74 12.49 -5.13
CA GLY A 95 -1.98 12.76 -5.82
C GLY A 95 -2.37 14.24 -5.79
N LEU A 96 -2.21 14.91 -4.66
CA LEU A 96 -2.42 16.37 -4.55
C LEU A 96 -1.49 17.17 -5.46
N ARG A 97 -0.25 16.70 -5.67
CA ARG A 97 0.67 17.30 -6.65
C ARG A 97 0.21 17.02 -8.07
N ALA A 98 -0.18 15.78 -8.36
CA ALA A 98 -0.68 15.35 -9.67
C ALA A 98 -1.95 16.08 -10.11
N MET A 99 -2.81 16.47 -9.17
CA MET A 99 -4.04 17.25 -9.44
C MET A 99 -3.79 18.63 -10.05
N ARG A 100 -2.57 19.17 -9.91
CA ARG A 100 -2.18 20.47 -10.48
C ARG A 100 -1.87 20.42 -11.98
N HIS A 101 -1.75 19.21 -12.55
CA HIS A 101 -1.41 19.03 -13.96
C HIS A 101 -2.53 18.27 -14.68
N HIS A 102 -3.00 18.80 -15.81
CA HIS A 102 -4.14 18.25 -16.56
C HIS A 102 -3.97 16.75 -16.89
N THR A 103 -2.76 16.33 -17.28
CA THR A 103 -2.47 14.96 -17.71
C THR A 103 -2.51 13.93 -16.59
N SER A 104 -2.10 14.30 -15.37
CA SER A 104 -2.04 13.43 -14.19
C SER A 104 -3.20 13.63 -13.21
N ARG A 105 -4.08 14.62 -13.43
CA ARG A 105 -5.14 14.99 -12.50
C ARG A 105 -6.11 13.84 -12.23
N LEU A 106 -6.67 13.25 -13.29
CA LEU A 106 -7.60 12.14 -13.16
C LEU A 106 -6.97 10.92 -12.48
N PRO A 107 -5.84 10.35 -12.98
CA PRO A 107 -5.24 9.20 -12.31
C PRO A 107 -4.81 9.50 -10.87
N GLY A 108 -4.30 10.70 -10.60
CA GLY A 108 -3.94 11.11 -9.24
C GLY A 108 -5.13 11.13 -8.29
N MET A 109 -6.26 11.69 -8.73
CA MET A 109 -7.50 11.70 -7.95
C MET A 109 -8.01 10.27 -7.69
N LEU A 110 -7.99 9.40 -8.72
CA LEU A 110 -8.38 8.00 -8.57
C LEU A 110 -7.46 7.24 -7.61
N ALA A 111 -6.14 7.45 -7.68
CA ALA A 111 -5.16 6.85 -6.77
C ALA A 111 -5.39 7.29 -5.32
N MET A 112 -5.71 8.57 -5.10
CA MET A 112 -6.06 9.10 -3.77
C MET A 112 -7.33 8.45 -3.20
N MET A 113 -8.38 8.35 -4.00
CA MET A 113 -9.63 7.70 -3.55
C MET A 113 -9.39 6.21 -3.27
N MET A 114 -8.67 5.53 -4.17
CA MET A 114 -8.38 4.11 -4.01
C MET A 114 -7.51 3.83 -2.79
N VAL A 115 -6.51 4.67 -2.46
CA VAL A 115 -5.69 4.42 -1.27
C VAL A 115 -6.48 4.59 0.03
N LEU A 116 -7.45 5.51 0.07
CA LEU A 116 -8.34 5.66 1.22
C LEU A 116 -9.29 4.47 1.36
N VAL A 117 -9.92 4.05 0.25
CA VAL A 117 -10.73 2.82 0.20
C VAL A 117 -9.89 1.64 0.66
N GLN A 118 -8.64 1.58 0.23
CA GLN A 118 -7.80 0.43 0.48
C GLN A 118 -7.29 0.35 1.91
N PHE A 119 -6.92 1.48 2.49
CA PHE A 119 -6.57 1.58 3.90
C PHE A 119 -7.76 1.21 4.79
N GLY A 120 -8.96 1.73 4.48
CA GLY A 120 -10.19 1.38 5.17
C GLY A 120 -10.54 -0.11 5.03
N LEU A 121 -10.43 -0.68 3.83
CA LEU A 121 -10.66 -2.11 3.61
C LEU A 121 -9.65 -2.98 4.38
N GLY A 122 -8.38 -2.59 4.44
CA GLY A 122 -7.36 -3.29 5.23
C GLY A 122 -7.71 -3.34 6.73
N ILE A 123 -8.18 -2.22 7.29
CA ILE A 123 -8.70 -2.19 8.67
C ILE A 123 -9.93 -3.10 8.80
N THR A 124 -10.86 -3.09 7.85
CA THR A 124 -12.03 -3.98 7.91
C THR A 124 -11.65 -5.45 7.84
N VAL A 125 -10.69 -5.85 6.99
CA VAL A 125 -10.17 -7.23 6.91
C VAL A 125 -9.63 -7.65 8.28
N LEU A 126 -8.82 -6.78 8.89
CA LEU A 126 -8.22 -6.99 10.20
C LEU A 126 -9.28 -7.17 11.30
N LEU A 127 -10.23 -6.23 11.41
CA LEU A 127 -11.27 -6.25 12.45
C LEU A 127 -12.25 -7.43 12.30
N GLN A 128 -12.32 -8.05 11.12
CA GLN A 128 -13.22 -9.18 10.85
C GLN A 128 -12.52 -10.54 10.90
N GLY A 129 -11.25 -10.61 11.34
CA GLY A 129 -10.52 -11.87 11.44
C GLY A 129 -10.14 -12.47 10.08
N VAL A 130 -9.79 -11.62 9.11
CA VAL A 130 -9.29 -12.00 7.79
C VAL A 130 -10.18 -12.99 7.01
N PRO A 131 -11.48 -12.71 6.77
CA PRO A 131 -12.29 -13.56 5.91
C PRO A 131 -11.69 -13.61 4.49
N VAL A 132 -11.59 -14.81 3.90
CA VAL A 132 -10.92 -15.04 2.60
C VAL A 132 -11.43 -14.10 1.49
N SER A 133 -12.74 -13.84 1.46
CA SER A 133 -13.35 -12.92 0.49
C SER A 133 -12.86 -11.48 0.65
N LEU A 134 -12.76 -10.98 1.88
CA LEU A 134 -12.26 -9.64 2.17
C LEU A 134 -10.74 -9.55 1.95
N GLY A 135 -9.98 -10.59 2.35
CA GLY A 135 -8.55 -10.67 2.09
C GLY A 135 -8.24 -10.65 0.60
N GLY A 136 -8.96 -11.43 -0.20
CA GLY A 136 -8.86 -11.43 -1.66
C GLY A 136 -9.25 -10.09 -2.30
N LEU A 137 -10.33 -9.46 -1.81
CA LEU A 137 -10.72 -8.12 -2.27
C LEU A 137 -9.65 -7.08 -1.96
N HIS A 138 -9.04 -7.14 -0.78
CA HIS A 138 -7.95 -6.26 -0.38
C HIS A 138 -6.71 -6.48 -1.27
N GLN A 139 -6.33 -7.72 -1.56
CA GLN A 139 -5.24 -8.00 -2.50
C GLN A 139 -5.54 -7.47 -3.92
N ALA A 140 -6.75 -7.70 -4.43
CA ALA A 140 -7.16 -7.22 -5.75
C ALA A 140 -7.14 -5.68 -5.83
N GLY A 141 -7.67 -4.99 -4.82
CA GLY A 141 -7.63 -3.53 -4.77
C GLY A 141 -6.21 -2.97 -4.66
N ALA A 142 -5.25 -3.72 -4.11
CA ALA A 142 -3.85 -3.28 -4.03
C ALA A 142 -3.21 -3.27 -5.42
N VAL A 143 -3.56 -4.24 -6.28
CA VAL A 143 -3.18 -4.24 -7.70
C VAL A 143 -3.78 -3.04 -8.44
N VAL A 144 -5.06 -2.71 -8.17
CA VAL A 144 -5.71 -1.52 -8.74
C VAL A 144 -4.99 -0.25 -8.30
N LEU A 145 -4.68 -0.11 -7.00
CA LEU A 145 -3.95 1.03 -6.46
C LEU A 145 -2.56 1.17 -7.11
N LEU A 146 -1.82 0.07 -7.26
CA LEU A 146 -0.52 0.07 -7.95
C LEU A 146 -0.67 0.54 -9.40
N GLY A 147 -1.68 0.05 -10.13
CA GLY A 147 -1.98 0.48 -11.49
C GLY A 147 -2.30 1.96 -11.61
N LEU A 148 -3.14 2.50 -10.71
CA LEU A 148 -3.47 3.92 -10.65
C LEU A 148 -2.25 4.79 -10.30
N THR A 149 -1.40 4.32 -9.39
CA THR A 149 -0.15 5.00 -9.02
C THR A 149 0.82 5.04 -10.19
N LEU A 150 0.99 3.92 -10.91
CA LEU A 150 1.79 3.84 -12.14
C LEU A 150 1.27 4.79 -13.21
N TRP A 151 -0.05 4.82 -13.43
CA TRP A 151 -0.67 5.73 -14.38
C TRP A 151 -0.46 7.19 -13.98
N THR A 152 -0.57 7.51 -12.69
CA THR A 152 -0.32 8.86 -12.17
C THR A 152 1.11 9.29 -12.43
N VAL A 153 2.09 8.44 -12.09
CA VAL A 153 3.51 8.71 -12.32
C VAL A 153 3.83 8.89 -13.80
N HIS A 154 3.33 8.00 -14.66
CA HIS A 154 3.56 8.06 -16.11
C HIS A 154 3.08 9.39 -16.71
N ARG A 155 1.94 9.88 -16.24
CA ARG A 155 1.32 11.10 -16.75
C ARG A 155 1.79 12.37 -16.02
N PHE A 156 2.58 12.23 -14.97
CA PHE A 156 3.11 13.35 -14.22
C PHE A 156 4.22 14.03 -15.04
N PRO A 157 4.24 15.37 -15.16
CA PRO A 157 5.29 16.07 -15.89
C PRO A 157 6.68 15.79 -15.30
N ALA A 158 7.67 15.67 -16.18
CA ALA A 158 9.08 15.48 -15.82
C ALA A 158 9.70 16.70 -15.14
#